data_AF-A0A223KSJ9-F1
#
_entry.id   AF-A0A223KSJ9-F1
#
_cell.length_a   1.000
_cell.length_b   1.000
_cell.length_c   1.000
_cell.angle_alpha   90.00
_cell.angle_beta   90.00
_cell.angle_gamma   90.00
#
_symmetry.space_group_name_H-M   'P 1'
#
loop_
_entity.id
_entity.type
_entity.pdbx_description
1 polymer ?
#
loop_
_entity_poly.entity_id
_entity_poly.type
_entity_poly.pdbx_seq_one_letter_code
_entity_poly.pdbx_strand_id
1 'polypeptide(L)' 'MSNSNTYGKNELIQLLSESREELDEFVRSTPSNDWNQYTSPHRWMGELTVGKWIELIGFHEKRHIHQIEEILQSSK' A
#
# COMPACT_ATOMS: atom_id res chain seq x y z
N MET A 1 5.12 -12.17 -21.93
CA MET A 1 6.05 -12.99 -21.13
C MET A 1 5.82 -12.63 -19.68
N SER A 2 5.04 -13.43 -18.95
CA SER A 2 4.81 -13.19 -17.53
C SER A 2 5.97 -13.80 -16.76
N ASN A 3 6.90 -12.98 -16.29
CA ASN A 3 7.86 -13.39 -15.27
C ASN A 3 7.08 -13.61 -13.98
N SER A 4 6.64 -14.84 -13.74
CA SER A 4 6.16 -15.25 -12.43
C SER A 4 7.37 -15.38 -11.51
N ASN A 5 7.91 -14.25 -11.04
CA ASN A 5 8.86 -14.27 -9.93
C ASN A 5 8.10 -14.77 -8.70
N THR A 6 8.40 -15.99 -8.28
CA THR A 6 7.94 -16.52 -6.99
C THR A 6 8.83 -15.95 -5.90
N TYR A 7 8.32 -14.95 -5.20
CA TYR A 7 9.02 -14.33 -4.08
C TYR A 7 8.97 -15.24 -2.83
N GLY A 8 10.07 -15.29 -2.08
CA GLY A 8 10.09 -15.90 -0.76
C GLY A 8 9.37 -15.03 0.29
N LYS A 9 8.92 -15.63 1.41
CA LYS A 9 8.27 -14.87 2.50
C LYS A 9 9.15 -13.72 3.00
N ASN A 10 10.43 -13.97 3.26
CA ASN A 10 11.35 -12.96 3.78
C ASN A 10 11.63 -11.87 2.73
N GLU A 11 11.67 -12.24 1.45
CA GLU A 11 11.83 -11.32 0.34
C GLU A 11 10.61 -10.39 0.21
N LEU A 12 9.39 -10.93 0.34
CA LEU A 12 8.17 -10.13 0.37
C LEU A 12 8.14 -9.16 1.56
N ILE A 13 8.60 -9.60 2.73
CA ILE A 13 8.69 -8.74 3.93
C ILE A 13 9.70 -7.62 3.69
N GLN A 14 10.85 -7.93 3.08
CA GLN A 14 11.85 -6.93 2.74
C GLN A 14 11.32 -5.90 1.74
N LEU A 15 10.71 -6.36 0.63
CA LEU A 15 10.12 -5.47 -0.38
C LEU A 15 9.02 -4.57 0.22
N LEU A 16 8.20 -5.10 1.15
CA LEU A 16 7.21 -4.31 1.86
C LEU A 16 7.85 -3.25 2.76
N SER A 17 8.95 -3.58 3.44
CA SER A 17 9.70 -2.64 4.29
C SER A 17 10.32 -1.53 3.45
N GLU A 18 10.99 -1.88 2.35
CA GLU A 18 11.61 -0.91 1.43
C GLU A 18 10.55 0.03 0.84
N SER A 19 9.43 -0.51 0.36
CA SER A 19 8.32 0.31 -0.16
C SER A 19 7.69 1.23 0.89
N ARG A 20 7.64 0.79 2.16
CA ARG A 20 7.16 1.61 3.29
C ARG A 20 8.13 2.77 3.56
N GLU A 21 9.43 2.52 3.56
CA GLU A 21 10.44 3.55 3.78
C GLU A 21 10.39 4.64 2.70
N GLU A 22 10.26 4.25 1.43
CA GLU A 22 10.11 5.17 0.30
C GLU A 22 8.84 6.05 0.42
N LEU A 23 7.71 5.44 0.77
CA LEU A 23 6.45 6.17 0.98
C LEU A 23 6.57 7.16 2.14
N ASP A 24 7.16 6.74 3.25
CA ASP A 24 7.32 7.61 4.42
C ASP A 24 8.31 8.75 4.14
N GLU A 25 9.36 8.52 3.35
CA GLU A 25 10.27 9.56 2.87
C GLU A 25 9.54 10.57 1.98
N PHE A 26 8.72 10.11 1.03
CA PHE A 26 7.90 10.96 0.19
C PHE A 26 6.95 11.84 1.03
N VAL A 27 6.26 11.24 2.01
CA VAL A 27 5.33 11.94 2.91
C VAL A 27 6.05 12.98 3.76
N ARG A 28 7.26 12.70 4.25
CA ARG A 28 8.05 13.65 5.04
C ARG A 28 8.62 14.80 4.21
N SER A 29 9.04 14.51 2.99
CA SER A 29 9.74 15.48 2.11
C SER A 29 8.80 16.35 1.30
N THR A 30 7.53 15.96 1.14
CA THR A 30 6.54 16.69 0.35
C THR A 30 5.51 17.38 1.25
N PRO A 31 5.39 18.72 1.24
CA PRO A 31 4.43 19.40 2.08
C PRO A 31 2.98 19.08 1.64
N SER A 32 2.10 18.89 2.63
CA SER A 32 0.74 18.35 2.42
C SER A 32 -0.20 19.24 1.59
N ASN A 33 0.13 20.53 1.45
CA ASN A 33 -0.56 21.48 0.58
C ASN A 33 -0.44 21.12 -0.92
N ASP A 34 0.56 20.34 -1.31
CA ASP A 34 0.76 19.93 -2.71
C ASP A 34 -0.02 18.66 -3.07
N TRP A 35 -0.42 17.84 -2.09
CA TRP A 35 -1.00 16.51 -2.35
C TRP A 35 -2.40 16.55 -2.99
N ASN A 36 -3.14 17.64 -2.81
CA ASN A 36 -4.47 17.81 -3.41
C ASN A 36 -4.43 18.40 -4.83
N GLN A 37 -3.26 18.83 -5.29
CA GLN A 37 -3.08 19.41 -6.63
C GLN A 37 -2.88 18.33 -7.70
N TYR A 38 -2.45 17.14 -7.29
CA TYR A 38 -2.18 16.01 -8.18
C TYR A 38 -3.21 14.90 -7.98
N THR A 39 -3.69 14.32 -9.08
CA THR A 39 -4.60 13.19 -9.06
C THR A 39 -4.06 12.02 -9.88
N SER A 40 -4.53 10.83 -9.54
CA SER A 40 -4.29 9.61 -10.31
C SER A 40 -5.53 8.72 -10.25
N PRO A 41 -5.93 8.07 -11.36
CA PRO A 41 -7.16 7.29 -11.41
C PRO A 41 -7.05 6.01 -10.59
N HIS A 42 -7.98 5.83 -9.66
CA HIS A 42 -8.25 4.55 -9.00
C HIS A 42 -9.29 3.75 -9.78
N ARG A 43 -9.03 2.45 -9.96
CA ARG A 43 -9.84 1.52 -10.78
C ARG A 43 -11.35 1.57 -10.48
N TRP A 44 -11.74 1.74 -9.21
CA TRP A 44 -13.16 1.73 -8.80
C TRP A 44 -13.67 3.05 -8.22
N MET A 45 -12.77 3.99 -7.89
CA MET A 45 -13.13 5.23 -7.18
C MET A 45 -12.97 6.47 -8.07
N GLY A 46 -12.51 6.30 -9.31
CA GLY A 46 -12.24 7.41 -10.22
C GLY A 46 -10.99 8.18 -9.81
N GLU A 47 -10.94 9.47 -10.11
CA GLU A 47 -9.81 10.33 -9.78
C GLU A 47 -9.67 10.51 -8.26
N LEU A 48 -8.50 10.18 -7.73
CA LEU A 48 -8.16 10.42 -6.34
C LEU A 48 -6.96 11.34 -6.26
N THR A 49 -6.98 12.26 -5.30
CA THR A 49 -5.79 13.05 -4.97
C THR A 49 -4.70 12.17 -4.40
N VAL A 50 -3.44 12.61 -4.47
CA VAL A 50 -2.31 11.90 -3.84
C VAL A 50 -2.55 11.68 -2.35
N GLY A 51 -3.09 12.69 -1.65
CA GLY A 51 -3.45 12.56 -0.24
C GLY A 51 -4.45 11.42 0.00
N LYS A 52 -5.44 11.26 -0.88
CA LYS A 52 -6.43 10.19 -0.76
C LYS A 52 -5.86 8.81 -1.07
N TRP A 53 -4.91 8.72 -1.99
CA TRP A 53 -4.15 7.49 -2.23
C TRP A 53 -3.33 7.08 -1.00
N ILE A 54 -2.64 8.02 -0.34
CA ILE A 54 -1.87 7.75 0.88
C ILE A 54 -2.80 7.22 2.00
N GLU A 55 -3.95 7.85 2.20
CA GLU A 55 -4.95 7.35 3.17
C GLU A 55 -5.42 5.94 2.83
N LEU A 56 -5.70 5.65 1.55
CA LEU A 56 -6.17 4.34 1.10
C LEU A 56 -5.16 3.24 1.39
N ILE A 57 -3.86 3.49 1.28
CA ILE A 57 -2.83 2.49 1.57
C ILE A 57 -3.02 1.95 3.00
N GLY A 58 -3.16 2.83 3.99
CA GLY A 58 -3.36 2.42 5.39
C GLY A 58 -4.66 1.64 5.61
N PHE A 59 -5.74 1.95 4.89
CA PHE A 59 -6.99 1.16 4.94
C PHE A 59 -6.80 -0.26 4.35
N HIS A 60 -6.06 -0.38 3.25
CA HIS A 60 -5.79 -1.67 2.62
C HIS A 60 -4.93 -2.57 3.50
N GLU A 61 -3.92 -2.01 4.15
CA GLU A 61 -3.07 -2.76 5.08
C GLU A 61 -3.86 -3.31 6.27
N LYS A 62 -4.71 -2.47 6.89
CA LYS A 62 -5.62 -2.91 7.96
C LYS A 62 -6.53 -4.06 7.50
N ARG A 63 -7.05 -3.97 6.28
CA ARG A 63 -7.88 -5.04 5.71
C ARG A 63 -7.07 -6.33 5.54
N HIS A 64 -5.84 -6.27 5.03
CA HIS A 64 -4.99 -7.45 4.85
C HIS A 64 -4.58 -8.10 6.17
N ILE A 65 -4.27 -7.30 7.19
CA ILE A 65 -4.01 -7.81 8.54
C ILE A 65 -5.23 -8.59 9.04
N HIS A 66 -6.43 -8.03 8.90
CA HIS A 66 -7.65 -8.72 9.28
C HIS A 66 -7.86 -10.03 8.51
N GLN A 67 -7.57 -10.07 7.21
CA GLN A 67 -7.62 -11.32 6.41
C GLN A 67 -6.68 -12.39 6.96
N ILE A 68 -5.46 -12.00 7.33
CA ILE A 68 -4.48 -12.93 7.92
C ILE A 68 -5.02 -13.49 9.24
N GLU A 69 -5.61 -12.64 10.08
CA GLU A 69 -6.24 -13.06 11.33
C GLU A 69 -7.42 -14.02 11.10
N GLU A 70 -8.32 -13.73 10.15
CA GLU A 70 -9.44 -14.60 9.74
C GLU A 70 -8.94 -16.00 9.32
N ILE A 71 -7.86 -16.05 8.54
CA ILE A 71 -7.24 -17.31 8.09
C ILE A 71 -6.63 -18.08 9.26
N LEU A 72 -5.88 -17.40 10.14
CA LEU A 72 -5.26 -18.02 11.31
C LEU A 72 -6.29 -18.56 12.31
N GLN A 73 -7.44 -17.91 12.43
CA GLN A 73 -8.55 -18.37 13.27
C GLN A 73 -9.30 -19.55 12.65
N SER A 74 -9.55 -19.53 11.34
CA SER A 74 -10.26 -20.61 10.63
C SER A 74 -9.43 -21.86 10.38
N SER A 75 -8.10 -21.77 10.52
CA SER A 75 -7.17 -22.90 10.41
C SER A 75 -6.92 -23.64 11.74
N LYS A 76 -7.65 -23.29 12.81
CA LYS A 76 -7.67 -23.99 14.10
C LYS A 76 -8.88 -24.90 14.21
#